data_AF-A0A7C4ZUK8-F1
#
_entry.id   AF-A0A7C4ZUK8-F1
#
_cell.length_a   1.000
_cell.length_b   1.000
_cell.length_c   1.000
_cell.angle_alpha   90.00
_cell.angle_beta   90.00
_cell.angle_gamma   90.00
#
_symmetry.space_group_name_H-M   'P 1'
#
loop_
_entity.id
_entity.type
_entity.pdbx_description
1 polymer ?
#
loop_
_entity_poly.entity_id
_entity_poly.type
_entity_poly.pdbx_seq_one_letter_code
_entity_poly.pdbx_strand_id
1 'polypeptide(L)'
;MPEETQNPESVKPVLYFRYAGLTNTGMIREHNEDAYKLPMDADAGTLASKGYLYVLADGMGGHQKGEVASAVTIETVNSEYYTAVTPLEGQDPVEAISEALSNAIEKANNQVLNATEGGGTTVVAAVLYDDSLVAMNVGDSRAYLLRDNQLRQLSKDHSLVRRLVEMGKISEEEALTHPRRNVLYQALGQGSDVEIHISSETLQAGDVVILCSDGLWGEVTEPEIKQVLQQSSSPFEAARQLIDKANASGGADNITAIIVYVFNHKPAASNPDLDDTHPSLPAVRLS
;
A
#
# COMPACT_ATOMS: atom_id res chain seq x y z
N MET A 1 -39.81 -35.63 -9.91
CA MET A 1 -38.49 -34.97 -9.92
C MET A 1 -38.48 -34.05 -8.72
N PRO A 2 -37.57 -34.22 -7.75
CA PRO A 2 -37.52 -33.31 -6.61
C PRO A 2 -36.99 -31.95 -7.08
N GLU A 3 -37.65 -30.89 -6.62
CA GLU A 3 -37.24 -29.50 -6.80
C GLU A 3 -35.85 -29.30 -6.16
N GLU A 4 -34.90 -28.82 -6.96
CA GLU A 4 -33.62 -28.34 -6.47
C GLU A 4 -33.87 -27.10 -5.60
N THR A 5 -33.71 -27.28 -4.29
CA THR A 5 -33.62 -26.18 -3.35
C THR A 5 -32.45 -25.29 -3.74
N GLN A 6 -32.74 -24.09 -4.26
CA GLN A 6 -31.77 -23.02 -4.42
C GLN A 6 -31.07 -22.79 -3.07
N ASN A 7 -29.76 -23.02 -3.05
CA ASN A 7 -28.88 -22.72 -1.94
C ASN A 7 -29.01 -21.22 -1.65
N PRO A 8 -29.33 -20.76 -0.43
CA PRO A 8 -29.38 -19.33 -0.15
C PRO A 8 -27.99 -18.77 -0.41
N GLU A 9 -27.88 -17.84 -1.35
CA GLU A 9 -26.65 -17.10 -1.62
C GLU A 9 -26.08 -16.65 -0.27
N SER A 10 -24.90 -17.15 0.08
CA SER A 10 -24.21 -16.78 1.31
C SER A 10 -23.91 -15.29 1.22
N VAL A 11 -24.72 -14.46 1.89
CA VAL A 11 -24.53 -13.02 1.96
C VAL A 11 -23.13 -12.78 2.54
N LYS A 12 -22.22 -12.23 1.72
CA LYS A 12 -20.88 -11.86 2.18
C LYS A 12 -21.01 -10.86 3.35
N PRO A 13 -20.26 -11.06 4.44
CA PRO A 13 -20.29 -10.12 5.56
C PRO A 13 -19.64 -8.78 5.13
N VAL A 14 -20.30 -7.67 5.47
CA VAL A 14 -19.73 -6.33 5.27
C VAL A 14 -18.52 -6.17 6.18
N LEU A 15 -17.38 -5.79 5.59
CA LEU A 15 -16.18 -5.45 6.33
C LEU A 15 -16.17 -3.96 6.66
N TYR A 16 -15.44 -3.61 7.72
CA TYR A 16 -15.20 -2.24 8.12
C TYR A 16 -13.70 -2.02 8.25
N PHE A 17 -13.25 -0.82 7.92
CA PHE A 17 -11.86 -0.45 7.87
C PHE A 17 -11.61 0.77 8.75
N ARG A 18 -10.51 0.77 9.48
CA ARG A 18 -9.88 2.00 9.99
C ARG A 18 -8.49 2.07 9.42
N TYR A 19 -8.02 3.27 9.09
CA TYR A 19 -6.71 3.43 8.52
C TYR A 19 -6.03 4.70 8.97
N ALA A 20 -4.70 4.68 8.94
CA ALA A 20 -3.89 5.87 9.15
C ALA A 20 -2.63 5.76 8.29
N GLY A 21 -2.16 6.90 7.82
CA GLY A 21 -0.85 7.03 7.19
C GLY A 21 -0.04 8.07 7.96
N LEU A 22 1.23 7.79 8.18
CA LEU A 22 2.19 8.73 8.74
C LEU A 22 3.48 8.69 7.94
N THR A 23 4.16 9.83 7.87
CA THR A 23 5.48 9.98 7.28
C THR A 23 6.39 10.78 8.20
N ASN A 24 7.68 10.49 8.18
CA ASN A 24 8.70 11.17 8.96
C ASN A 24 10.00 11.24 8.15
N THR A 25 10.70 12.37 8.24
CA THR A 25 11.97 12.58 7.53
C THR A 25 13.09 11.61 7.96
N GLY A 26 12.95 10.96 9.12
CA GLY A 26 14.03 10.20 9.74
C GLY A 26 14.92 11.09 10.59
N MET A 27 16.05 10.53 11.03
CA MET A 27 17.03 11.22 11.89
C MET A 27 18.22 11.77 11.11
N ILE A 28 18.46 11.29 9.89
CA ILE A 28 19.66 11.60 9.10
C ILE A 28 19.37 12.49 7.89
N ARG A 29 18.23 12.33 7.21
CA ARG A 29 17.88 13.12 6.02
C ARG A 29 17.45 14.53 6.42
N GLU A 30 17.69 15.50 5.53
CA GLU A 30 17.23 16.89 5.72
C GLU A 30 15.82 17.12 5.16
N HIS A 31 15.42 16.32 4.18
CA HIS A 31 14.17 16.44 3.45
C HIS A 31 13.45 15.09 3.39
N ASN A 32 12.12 15.16 3.26
CA ASN A 32 11.28 14.00 3.06
C ASN A 32 10.95 13.85 1.58
N GLU A 33 11.55 12.86 0.93
CA GLU A 33 11.29 12.49 -0.47
C GLU A 33 10.18 11.43 -0.56
N ASP A 34 9.69 10.89 0.55
CA ASP A 34 8.50 10.04 0.59
C ASP A 34 7.21 10.87 0.43
N ALA A 35 6.25 10.31 -0.29
CA ALA A 35 4.89 10.81 -0.37
C ALA A 35 3.89 9.67 -0.21
N TYR A 36 2.73 9.96 0.37
CA TYR A 36 1.64 9.01 0.45
C TYR A 36 0.28 9.70 0.32
N LYS A 37 -0.73 8.93 -0.09
CA LYS A 37 -2.12 9.38 -0.11
C LYS A 37 -3.03 8.27 0.40
N LEU A 38 -3.96 8.70 1.25
CA LEU A 38 -5.05 7.88 1.76
C LEU A 38 -6.28 8.11 0.87
N PRO A 39 -7.36 7.33 1.01
CA PRO A 39 -8.61 7.52 0.27
C PRO A 39 -9.31 8.88 0.47
N MET A 40 -8.72 9.80 1.25
CA MET A 40 -9.25 11.11 1.56
C MET A 40 -9.07 12.06 0.38
N ASP A 41 -10.17 12.22 -0.36
CA ASP A 41 -10.53 13.29 -1.32
C ASP A 41 -11.71 12.81 -2.20
N ALA A 42 -11.95 11.49 -2.25
CA ALA A 42 -13.09 10.89 -2.93
C ALA A 42 -14.37 11.02 -2.09
N ASP A 43 -15.48 11.39 -2.74
CA ASP A 43 -16.78 11.37 -2.10
C ASP A 43 -17.23 9.91 -1.82
N ALA A 44 -18.19 9.75 -0.90
CA ALA A 44 -18.67 8.43 -0.49
C ALA A 44 -19.19 7.57 -1.67
N GLY A 45 -19.74 8.17 -2.73
CA GLY A 45 -20.18 7.46 -3.93
C GLY A 45 -19.02 6.95 -4.78
N THR A 46 -17.97 7.76 -4.91
CA THR A 46 -16.71 7.33 -5.55
C THR A 46 -16.07 6.18 -4.77
N LEU A 47 -15.94 6.28 -3.46
CA LEU A 47 -15.39 5.20 -2.63
C LEU A 47 -16.25 3.93 -2.67
N ALA A 48 -17.58 4.05 -2.71
CA ALA A 48 -18.47 2.89 -2.84
C ALA A 48 -18.39 2.21 -4.21
N SER A 49 -18.05 2.93 -5.27
CA SER A 49 -17.99 2.38 -6.64
C SER A 49 -16.59 1.96 -7.07
N LYS A 50 -15.55 2.49 -6.43
CA LYS A 50 -14.13 2.29 -6.80
C LYS A 50 -13.27 1.78 -5.66
N GLY A 51 -13.78 1.72 -4.43
CA GLY A 51 -13.00 1.26 -3.28
C GLY A 51 -12.01 2.30 -2.75
N TYR A 52 -11.22 1.82 -1.80
CA TYR A 52 -10.31 2.62 -0.99
C TYR A 52 -8.88 2.42 -1.49
N LEU A 53 -8.35 3.42 -2.20
CA LEU A 53 -6.97 3.44 -2.69
C LEU A 53 -6.04 4.00 -1.62
N TYR A 54 -5.01 3.23 -1.31
CA TYR A 54 -3.86 3.61 -0.51
C TYR A 54 -2.64 3.58 -1.42
N VAL A 55 -1.84 4.66 -1.43
CA VAL A 55 -0.65 4.71 -2.26
C VAL A 55 0.49 5.39 -1.53
N LEU A 56 1.69 4.84 -1.67
CA LEU A 56 2.95 5.32 -1.10
C LEU A 56 4.02 5.29 -2.19
N ALA A 57 4.85 6.33 -2.23
CA ALA A 57 5.94 6.49 -3.18
C ALA A 57 7.17 7.01 -2.44
N ASP A 58 8.32 6.35 -2.64
CA ASP A 58 9.62 6.74 -2.10
C ASP A 58 10.48 7.32 -3.24
N GLY A 59 10.74 8.62 -3.15
CA GLY A 59 11.44 9.41 -4.16
C GLY A 59 12.96 9.27 -4.06
N MET A 60 13.61 9.24 -5.22
CA MET A 60 15.06 9.17 -5.34
C MET A 60 15.60 10.02 -6.50
N GLY A 61 16.91 10.26 -6.51
CA GLY A 61 17.61 11.05 -7.53
C GLY A 61 18.16 12.39 -7.03
N GLY A 62 18.21 12.58 -5.71
CA GLY A 62 18.66 13.81 -5.04
C GLY A 62 17.49 14.73 -4.72
N HIS A 63 17.68 15.64 -3.77
CA HIS A 63 16.61 16.22 -2.94
C HIS A 63 15.38 16.67 -3.72
N GLN A 64 15.51 17.67 -4.61
CA GLN A 64 14.36 18.18 -5.36
C GLN A 64 13.80 17.20 -6.40
N LYS A 65 14.59 16.25 -6.89
CA LYS A 65 14.14 15.32 -7.94
C LYS A 65 13.30 14.20 -7.34
N GLY A 66 13.72 13.64 -6.20
CA GLY A 66 12.97 12.59 -5.51
C GLY A 66 11.62 13.10 -5.02
N GLU A 67 11.60 14.24 -4.32
CA GLU A 67 10.37 14.87 -3.82
C GLU A 67 9.35 15.13 -4.94
N VAL A 68 9.79 15.66 -6.08
CA VAL A 68 8.89 15.90 -7.22
C VAL A 68 8.42 14.57 -7.84
N ALA A 69 9.31 13.57 -7.98
CA ALA A 69 8.96 12.28 -8.56
C ALA A 69 7.90 11.53 -7.74
N SER A 70 8.07 11.47 -6.41
CA SER A 70 7.11 10.82 -5.51
C SER A 70 5.78 11.58 -5.50
N ALA A 71 5.79 12.91 -5.40
CA ALA A 71 4.57 13.72 -5.43
C ALA A 71 3.78 13.57 -6.74
N VAL A 72 4.45 13.60 -7.89
CA VAL A 72 3.81 13.39 -9.21
C VAL A 72 3.21 12.00 -9.32
N THR A 73 3.90 10.98 -8.80
CA THR A 73 3.41 9.61 -8.77
C THR A 73 2.14 9.48 -7.96
N ILE A 74 2.13 9.98 -6.73
CA ILE A 74 0.97 9.94 -5.83
C ILE A 74 -0.25 10.59 -6.49
N GLU A 75 -0.09 11.80 -7.02
CA GLU A 75 -1.22 12.54 -7.59
C GLU A 75 -1.71 11.90 -8.89
N THR A 76 -0.80 11.43 -9.75
CA THR A 76 -1.17 10.77 -11.01
C THR A 76 -1.90 9.46 -10.73
N VAL A 77 -1.35 8.59 -9.86
CA VAL A 77 -1.97 7.30 -9.56
C VAL A 77 -3.36 7.50 -8.96
N ASN A 78 -3.49 8.42 -8.00
CA ASN A 78 -4.77 8.73 -7.36
C ASN A 78 -5.81 9.26 -8.36
N SER A 79 -5.43 10.24 -9.17
CA SER A 79 -6.34 10.86 -10.14
C SER A 79 -6.76 9.88 -11.23
N GLU A 80 -5.81 9.14 -11.81
CA GLU A 80 -6.09 8.19 -12.90
C GLU A 80 -6.97 7.03 -12.43
N TYR A 81 -6.71 6.50 -11.23
CA TYR A 81 -7.54 5.46 -10.63
C TYR A 81 -8.99 5.93 -10.42
N TYR A 82 -9.16 7.08 -9.76
CA TYR A 82 -10.49 7.60 -9.45
C TYR A 82 -11.21 8.27 -10.62
N THR A 83 -10.55 8.53 -11.76
CA THR A 83 -11.20 9.08 -12.98
C THR A 83 -11.50 8.02 -14.04
N ALA A 84 -10.91 6.82 -13.96
CA ALA A 84 -11.25 5.71 -14.86
C ALA A 84 -12.78 5.51 -14.94
N VAL A 85 -13.38 5.58 -16.13
CA VAL A 85 -14.83 5.80 -16.33
C VAL A 85 -15.71 4.58 -15.97
N THR A 86 -15.17 3.59 -15.27
CA THR A 86 -15.83 2.30 -15.06
C THR A 86 -16.05 2.05 -13.56
N PRO A 87 -17.30 2.00 -13.07
CA PRO A 87 -17.61 1.46 -11.75
C PRO A 87 -17.19 -0.01 -11.66
N LEU A 88 -16.72 -0.43 -10.48
CA LEU A 88 -16.34 -1.84 -10.24
C LEU A 88 -17.56 -2.77 -10.09
N GLU A 89 -18.77 -2.19 -9.93
CA GLU A 89 -20.00 -2.97 -9.76
C GLU A 89 -20.32 -3.82 -11.00
N GLY A 90 -20.54 -5.13 -10.77
CA GLY A 90 -20.89 -6.08 -11.84
C GLY A 90 -19.72 -6.62 -12.65
N GLN A 91 -18.48 -6.32 -12.26
CA GLN A 91 -17.25 -6.88 -12.85
C GLN A 91 -16.51 -7.74 -11.82
N ASP A 92 -15.50 -8.49 -12.26
CA ASP A 92 -14.51 -9.05 -11.35
C ASP A 92 -13.68 -7.89 -10.77
N PRO A 93 -13.81 -7.55 -9.48
CA PRO A 93 -13.11 -6.42 -8.90
C PRO A 93 -11.59 -6.57 -9.01
N VAL A 94 -11.06 -7.79 -8.92
CA VAL A 94 -9.62 -8.02 -8.95
C VAL A 94 -9.04 -7.64 -10.31
N GLU A 95 -9.68 -8.09 -11.40
CA GLU A 95 -9.25 -7.78 -12.76
C GLU A 95 -9.38 -6.28 -13.06
N ALA A 96 -10.53 -5.68 -12.75
CA ALA A 96 -10.81 -4.27 -13.02
C ALA A 96 -9.89 -3.33 -12.24
N ILE A 97 -9.62 -3.64 -10.96
CA ILE A 97 -8.67 -2.87 -10.13
C ILE A 97 -7.25 -3.02 -10.65
N SER A 98 -6.83 -4.24 -11.01
CA SER A 98 -5.48 -4.52 -11.51
C SER A 98 -5.20 -3.77 -12.82
N GLU A 99 -6.17 -3.73 -13.74
CA GLU A 99 -6.08 -2.97 -14.99
C GLU A 99 -6.02 -1.46 -14.71
N ALA A 100 -6.92 -0.94 -13.87
CA ALA A 100 -6.96 0.48 -13.53
C ALA A 100 -5.65 0.97 -12.89
N LEU A 101 -5.10 0.21 -11.94
CA LEU A 101 -3.82 0.54 -11.30
C LEU A 101 -2.63 0.40 -12.26
N SER A 102 -2.61 -0.62 -13.13
CA SER A 102 -1.54 -0.77 -14.14
C SER A 102 -1.50 0.47 -15.06
N ASN A 103 -2.66 0.86 -15.59
CA ASN A 103 -2.79 2.05 -16.43
C ASN A 103 -2.37 3.33 -15.68
N ALA A 104 -2.77 3.46 -14.42
CA ALA A 104 -2.42 4.61 -13.59
C ALA A 104 -0.90 4.70 -13.33
N ILE A 105 -0.24 3.58 -13.05
CA ILE A 105 1.21 3.49 -12.82
C ILE A 105 2.00 3.75 -14.11
N GLU A 106 1.56 3.21 -15.25
CA GLU A 106 2.20 3.49 -16.55
C GLU A 106 2.12 4.98 -16.91
N LYS A 107 0.98 5.62 -16.65
CA LYS A 107 0.84 7.07 -16.81
C LYS A 107 1.73 7.84 -15.84
N ALA A 108 1.79 7.42 -14.57
CA ALA A 108 2.69 8.01 -13.58
C ALA A 108 4.15 7.93 -14.01
N ASN A 109 4.60 6.79 -14.56
CA ASN A 109 5.95 6.65 -15.12
C ASN A 109 6.26 7.70 -16.18
N ASN A 110 5.34 7.88 -17.14
CA ASN A 110 5.48 8.89 -18.19
C ASN A 110 5.49 10.32 -17.64
N GLN A 111 4.66 10.62 -16.64
CA GLN A 111 4.64 11.93 -15.97
C GLN A 111 5.97 12.20 -15.25
N VAL A 112 6.50 11.23 -14.50
CA VAL A 112 7.78 11.37 -13.78
C VAL A 112 8.94 11.55 -14.76
N LEU A 113 9.00 10.76 -15.84
CA LEU A 113 10.01 10.91 -16.92
C LEU A 113 10.06 12.34 -17.47
N ASN A 114 8.89 12.98 -17.63
CA ASN A 114 8.79 14.35 -18.15
C ASN A 114 9.05 15.42 -17.07
N ALA A 115 8.71 15.14 -15.82
CA ALA A 115 8.81 16.09 -14.72
C ALA A 115 10.24 16.20 -14.15
N THR A 116 10.98 15.09 -14.10
CA THR A 116 12.28 15.02 -13.42
C THR A 116 13.33 14.26 -14.21
N GLU A 117 14.19 14.97 -14.94
CA GLU A 117 15.31 14.33 -15.66
C GLU A 117 16.29 13.68 -14.66
N GLY A 118 16.33 12.34 -14.65
CA GLY A 118 17.16 11.54 -13.73
C GLY A 118 16.62 11.44 -12.30
N GLY A 119 15.40 11.91 -12.04
CA GLY A 119 14.65 11.57 -10.84
C GLY A 119 13.91 10.25 -11.01
N GLY A 120 13.58 9.59 -9.91
CA GLY A 120 12.76 8.40 -9.95
C GLY A 120 12.06 8.17 -8.63
N THR A 121 11.14 7.23 -8.59
CA THR A 121 10.44 6.89 -7.36
C THR A 121 9.95 5.45 -7.39
N THR A 122 9.86 4.84 -6.23
CA THR A 122 9.08 3.63 -6.05
C THR A 122 7.59 3.96 -6.05
N VAL A 123 6.75 2.94 -6.18
CA VAL A 123 5.33 3.01 -5.84
C VAL A 123 4.89 1.69 -5.23
N VAL A 124 4.11 1.76 -4.16
CA VAL A 124 3.30 0.65 -3.66
C VAL A 124 1.88 1.16 -3.47
N ALA A 125 0.91 0.41 -4.00
CA ALA A 125 -0.50 0.74 -3.91
C ALA A 125 -1.30 -0.46 -3.41
N ALA A 126 -2.38 -0.20 -2.69
CA ALA A 126 -3.37 -1.19 -2.32
C ALA A 126 -4.76 -0.61 -2.50
N VAL A 127 -5.67 -1.40 -3.07
CA VAL A 127 -7.08 -1.06 -3.17
C VAL A 127 -7.89 -2.10 -2.44
N LEU A 128 -8.79 -1.61 -1.59
CA LEU A 128 -9.78 -2.42 -0.90
C LEU A 128 -11.16 -2.14 -1.49
N TYR A 129 -11.83 -3.17 -1.98
CA TYR A 129 -13.20 -3.12 -2.48
C TYR A 129 -13.95 -4.39 -2.10
N ASP A 130 -15.11 -4.26 -1.43
CA ASP A 130 -15.81 -5.38 -0.79
C ASP A 130 -14.88 -6.18 0.14
N ASP A 131 -14.61 -7.45 -0.17
CA ASP A 131 -13.64 -8.31 0.50
C ASP A 131 -12.36 -8.52 -0.32
N SER A 132 -12.18 -7.79 -1.42
CA SER A 132 -11.01 -7.91 -2.29
C SER A 132 -9.94 -6.88 -1.91
N LEU A 133 -8.72 -7.38 -1.74
CA LEU A 133 -7.49 -6.59 -1.67
C LEU A 133 -6.70 -6.84 -2.94
N VAL A 134 -6.34 -5.78 -3.66
CA VAL A 134 -5.36 -5.82 -4.74
C VAL A 134 -4.19 -4.93 -4.34
N ALA A 135 -2.98 -5.48 -4.33
CA ALA A 135 -1.76 -4.76 -4.02
C ALA A 135 -0.80 -4.81 -5.21
N MET A 136 -0.15 -3.68 -5.50
CA MET A 136 0.77 -3.52 -6.62
C MET A 136 2.02 -2.77 -6.19
N ASN A 137 3.17 -3.10 -6.75
CA ASN A 137 4.39 -2.36 -6.48
C ASN A 137 5.35 -2.30 -7.67
N VAL A 138 6.14 -1.23 -7.67
CA VAL A 138 7.32 -1.00 -8.51
C VAL A 138 8.40 -0.41 -7.61
N GLY A 139 9.54 -1.11 -7.49
CA GLY A 139 10.61 -0.73 -6.54
C GLY A 139 10.58 -1.64 -5.32
N ASP A 140 11.05 -1.15 -4.18
CA ASP A 140 11.21 -1.90 -2.93
C ASP A 140 10.40 -1.35 -1.75
N SER A 141 9.52 -0.37 -1.98
CA SER A 141 8.41 -0.12 -1.06
C SER A 141 7.54 -1.38 -0.96
N ARG A 142 7.11 -1.73 0.25
CA ARG A 142 6.49 -3.03 0.52
C ARG A 142 5.04 -2.92 0.94
N ALA A 143 4.27 -3.94 0.55
CA ALA A 143 2.93 -4.21 1.08
C ALA A 143 2.95 -5.53 1.85
N TYR A 144 2.31 -5.56 3.02
CA TYR A 144 2.15 -6.76 3.85
C TYR A 144 0.70 -7.00 4.23
N LEU A 145 0.36 -8.27 4.43
CA LEU A 145 -0.86 -8.73 5.08
C LEU A 145 -0.49 -9.50 6.35
N LEU A 146 -0.96 -9.03 7.50
CA LEU A 146 -0.94 -9.77 8.75
C LEU A 146 -2.28 -10.50 8.92
N ARG A 147 -2.23 -11.84 8.89
CA ARG A 147 -3.36 -12.73 9.17
C ARG A 147 -2.88 -13.89 10.03
N ASP A 148 -3.67 -14.31 11.01
CA ASP A 148 -3.38 -15.48 11.87
C ASP A 148 -1.96 -15.47 12.45
N ASN A 149 -1.49 -14.31 12.91
CA ASN A 149 -0.14 -14.10 13.47
C ASN A 149 1.02 -14.35 12.47
N GLN A 150 0.74 -14.35 11.16
CA GLN A 150 1.72 -14.41 10.08
C GLN A 150 1.71 -13.10 9.31
N LEU A 151 2.86 -12.42 9.27
CA LEU A 151 3.07 -11.25 8.43
C LEU A 151 3.60 -11.77 7.08
N ARG A 152 2.83 -11.58 6.01
CA ARG A 152 3.21 -12.02 4.67
C ARG A 152 3.38 -10.83 3.76
N GLN A 153 4.53 -10.76 3.09
CA GLN A 153 4.78 -9.77 2.06
C GLN A 153 3.93 -10.09 0.82
N LEU A 154 3.19 -9.09 0.34
CA LEU A 154 2.39 -9.13 -0.89
C LEU A 154 3.17 -8.58 -2.10
N SER A 155 4.04 -7.60 -1.85
CA SER A 155 4.92 -6.99 -2.85
C SER A 155 6.11 -7.88 -3.21
N LYS A 156 6.81 -7.52 -4.29
CA LYS A 156 8.11 -8.10 -4.65
C LYS A 156 9.14 -6.99 -4.83
N ASP A 157 10.22 -7.02 -4.05
CA ASP A 157 11.25 -5.98 -4.12
C ASP A 157 12.00 -6.03 -5.46
N HIS A 158 12.01 -4.90 -6.17
CA HIS A 158 12.79 -4.74 -7.40
C HIS A 158 14.20 -4.19 -7.15
N SER A 159 14.91 -4.79 -6.19
CA SER A 159 16.26 -4.41 -5.77
C SER A 159 17.33 -5.42 -6.21
N LEU A 160 18.56 -4.92 -6.38
CA LEU A 160 19.72 -5.76 -6.72
C LEU A 160 19.95 -6.84 -5.65
N VAL A 161 19.84 -6.47 -4.37
CA VAL A 161 20.08 -7.41 -3.27
C VAL A 161 19.03 -8.50 -3.23
N ARG A 162 17.75 -8.18 -3.49
CA ARG A 162 16.70 -9.20 -3.59
C ARG A 162 17.03 -10.21 -4.68
N ARG A 163 17.46 -9.74 -5.85
CA ARG A 163 17.86 -10.61 -6.96
C ARG A 163 19.07 -11.49 -6.62
N LEU A 164 20.04 -10.97 -5.87
CA LEU A 164 21.19 -11.76 -5.41
C LEU A 164 20.77 -12.85 -4.42
N VAL A 165 19.84 -12.57 -3.52
CA VAL A 165 19.26 -13.58 -2.62
C VAL A 165 18.53 -14.67 -3.41
N GLU A 166 17.67 -14.28 -4.36
CA GLU A 166 16.92 -15.22 -5.21
C GLU A 166 17.84 -16.14 -6.04
N MET A 167 19.01 -15.62 -6.44
CA MET A 167 20.05 -16.40 -7.13
C MET A 167 20.93 -17.24 -6.20
N GLY A 168 20.69 -17.22 -4.89
CA GLY A 168 21.49 -17.89 -3.87
C GLY A 168 22.92 -17.37 -3.76
N LYS A 169 23.15 -16.10 -4.13
CA LYS A 169 24.47 -15.45 -4.10
C LYS A 169 24.81 -14.84 -2.75
N ILE A 170 23.80 -14.41 -2.01
CA ILE A 170 23.90 -13.87 -0.65
C ILE A 170 22.71 -14.39 0.18
N SER A 171 22.83 -14.35 1.50
CA SER A 171 21.72 -14.62 2.41
C SER A 171 20.81 -13.38 2.61
N GLU A 172 19.62 -13.57 3.18
CA GLU A 172 18.74 -12.45 3.59
C GLU A 172 19.45 -11.52 4.60
N GLU A 173 20.25 -12.07 5.53
CA GLU A 173 21.03 -11.28 6.49
C GLU A 173 22.11 -10.43 5.82
N GLU A 174 22.79 -10.99 4.81
CA GLU A 174 23.80 -10.27 4.03
C GLU A 174 23.16 -9.16 3.18
N ALA A 175 21.94 -9.35 2.68
CA ALA A 175 21.22 -8.35 1.90
C ALA A 175 20.98 -7.06 2.68
N LEU A 176 20.65 -7.16 3.97
CA LEU A 176 20.36 -6.01 4.84
C LEU A 176 21.54 -5.06 5.04
N THR A 177 22.77 -5.60 5.01
CA THR A 177 24.01 -4.82 5.24
C THR A 177 24.81 -4.59 3.95
N HIS A 178 24.30 -5.04 2.81
CA HIS A 178 25.02 -4.99 1.55
C HIS A 178 25.30 -3.54 1.11
N PRO A 179 26.49 -3.21 0.58
CA PRO A 179 26.84 -1.84 0.15
C PRO A 179 25.94 -1.27 -0.96
N ARG A 180 25.24 -2.14 -1.68
CA ARG A 180 24.34 -1.81 -2.78
C ARG A 180 22.88 -2.16 -2.47
N ARG A 181 22.47 -2.15 -1.21
CA ARG A 181 21.11 -2.51 -0.80
C ARG A 181 20.04 -1.57 -1.40
N ASN A 182 20.33 -0.27 -1.49
CA ASN A 182 19.44 0.73 -2.09
C ASN A 182 19.51 0.78 -3.64
N VAL A 183 20.13 -0.19 -4.31
CA VAL A 183 20.20 -0.19 -5.78
C VAL A 183 18.98 -0.90 -6.34
N LEU A 184 18.08 -0.11 -6.91
CA LEU A 184 16.90 -0.58 -7.64
C LEU A 184 17.24 -0.90 -9.09
N TYR A 185 16.65 -1.98 -9.60
CA TYR A 185 16.64 -2.25 -11.03
C TYR A 185 15.33 -1.82 -11.70
N GLN A 186 14.29 -1.52 -10.90
CA GLN A 186 13.02 -1.01 -11.38
C GLN A 186 12.49 0.12 -10.51
N ALA A 187 12.12 1.23 -11.15
CA ALA A 187 11.45 2.36 -10.55
C ALA A 187 10.78 3.22 -11.62
N LEU A 188 9.81 4.04 -11.21
CA LEU A 188 9.19 5.01 -12.11
C LEU A 188 10.19 6.14 -12.42
N GLY A 189 10.16 6.65 -13.64
CA GLY A 189 11.07 7.71 -14.10
C GLY A 189 12.43 7.23 -14.63
N GLN A 190 12.72 5.92 -14.61
CA GLN A 190 14.04 5.38 -14.98
C GLN A 190 14.06 4.55 -16.28
N GLY A 191 12.92 4.40 -16.96
CA GLY A 191 12.81 3.68 -18.23
C GLY A 191 11.40 3.75 -18.82
N SER A 192 11.23 3.36 -20.08
CA SER A 192 9.91 3.33 -20.73
C SER A 192 9.04 2.15 -20.26
N ASP A 193 9.68 1.01 -19.98
CA ASP A 193 8.98 -0.23 -19.69
C ASP A 193 8.94 -0.45 -18.17
N VAL A 194 7.73 -0.51 -17.62
CA VAL A 194 7.53 -0.70 -16.19
C VAL A 194 7.16 -2.15 -15.88
N GLU A 195 8.03 -2.88 -15.17
CA GLU A 195 7.67 -4.16 -14.57
C GLU A 195 6.86 -3.90 -13.29
N ILE A 196 5.56 -4.19 -13.34
CA ILE A 196 4.66 -4.03 -12.21
C ILE A 196 4.34 -5.41 -11.65
N HIS A 197 4.58 -5.58 -10.34
CA HIS A 197 4.13 -6.76 -9.62
C HIS A 197 2.72 -6.54 -9.08
N ILE A 198 1.85 -7.55 -9.22
CA ILE A 198 0.45 -7.53 -8.77
C ILE A 198 0.20 -8.75 -7.89
N SER A 199 -0.51 -8.54 -6.80
CA SER A 199 -1.02 -9.61 -5.94
C SER A 199 -2.44 -9.28 -5.52
N SER A 200 -3.24 -10.31 -5.27
CA SER A 200 -4.61 -10.15 -4.77
C SER A 200 -4.91 -11.15 -3.67
N GLU A 201 -5.77 -10.73 -2.74
CA GLU A 201 -6.16 -11.48 -1.56
C GLU A 201 -7.64 -11.24 -1.25
N THR A 202 -8.30 -12.26 -0.70
CA THR A 202 -9.62 -12.08 -0.09
C THR A 202 -9.44 -11.74 1.39
N LEU A 203 -9.85 -10.55 1.79
CA LEU A 203 -9.80 -10.04 3.15
C LEU A 203 -10.73 -10.77 4.11
N GLN A 204 -10.30 -10.84 5.36
CA GLN A 204 -11.03 -11.39 6.48
C GLN A 204 -10.98 -10.41 7.65
N ALA A 205 -11.98 -10.49 8.51
CA ALA A 205 -11.95 -9.70 9.73
C ALA A 205 -10.78 -10.11 10.63
N GLY A 206 -10.09 -9.12 11.20
CA GLY A 206 -8.85 -9.30 11.94
C GLY A 206 -7.59 -9.15 11.08
N ASP A 207 -7.72 -9.04 9.76
CA ASP A 207 -6.60 -8.72 8.89
C ASP A 207 -6.06 -7.31 9.16
N VAL A 208 -4.76 -7.16 8.98
CA VAL A 208 -4.08 -5.87 8.96
C VAL A 208 -3.26 -5.75 7.70
N VAL A 209 -3.52 -4.72 6.90
CA VAL A 209 -2.74 -4.38 5.70
C VAL A 209 -1.77 -3.25 6.03
N ILE A 210 -0.55 -3.35 5.53
CA ILE A 210 0.52 -2.37 5.74
C ILE A 210 1.15 -2.02 4.40
N LEU A 211 1.35 -0.74 4.14
CA LEU A 211 2.25 -0.26 3.09
C LEU A 211 3.36 0.53 3.77
N CYS A 212 4.62 0.34 3.36
CA CYS A 212 5.74 1.09 3.94
C CYS A 212 6.92 1.27 2.98
N SER A 213 7.66 2.38 3.14
CA SER A 213 8.96 2.61 2.49
C SER A 213 10.08 1.80 3.12
N ASP A 214 11.25 1.81 2.49
CA ASP A 214 12.44 1.07 2.95
C ASP A 214 13.00 1.59 4.28
N GLY A 215 12.81 2.87 4.59
CA GLY A 215 13.18 3.43 5.88
C GLY A 215 12.45 2.78 7.06
N LEU A 216 11.29 2.15 6.84
CA LEU A 216 10.66 1.33 7.88
C LEU A 216 11.25 -0.08 7.91
N TRP A 217 11.10 -0.84 6.82
CA TRP A 217 11.42 -2.28 6.84
C TRP A 217 12.93 -2.55 6.90
N GLY A 218 13.77 -1.56 6.58
CA GLY A 218 15.21 -1.60 6.75
C GLY A 218 15.67 -1.40 8.22
N GLU A 219 14.84 -0.76 9.05
CA GLU A 219 15.18 -0.39 10.44
C GLU A 219 14.38 -1.20 11.49
N VAL A 220 13.24 -1.78 11.08
CA VAL A 220 12.33 -2.54 11.95
C VAL A 220 12.07 -3.90 11.34
N THR A 221 12.37 -4.95 12.11
CA THR A 221 12.24 -6.33 11.64
C THR A 221 10.79 -6.78 11.58
N GLU A 222 10.47 -7.76 10.72
CA GLU A 222 9.11 -8.30 10.59
C GLU A 222 8.49 -8.80 11.92
N PRO A 223 9.21 -9.49 12.82
CA PRO A 223 8.67 -9.86 14.12
C PRO A 223 8.28 -8.65 14.98
N GLU A 224 9.04 -7.56 14.90
CA GLU A 224 8.76 -6.33 15.64
C GLU A 224 7.59 -5.56 15.02
N ILE A 225 7.53 -5.48 13.68
CA ILE A 225 6.37 -4.95 12.96
C ILE A 225 5.11 -5.67 13.44
N LYS A 226 5.13 -7.01 13.37
CA LYS A 226 4.00 -7.84 13.81
C LYS A 226 3.60 -7.55 15.27
N GLN A 227 4.58 -7.47 16.17
CA GLN A 227 4.31 -7.21 17.59
C GLN A 227 3.61 -5.86 17.79
N VAL A 228 4.08 -4.79 17.13
CA VAL A 228 3.49 -3.46 17.25
C VAL A 228 2.03 -3.45 16.78
N LEU A 229 1.74 -4.10 15.64
CA LEU A 229 0.38 -4.16 15.10
C LEU A 229 -0.58 -4.91 16.02
N GLN A 230 -0.12 -5.94 16.71
CA GLN A 230 -0.94 -6.73 17.62
C GLN A 230 -1.22 -6.00 18.95
N GLN A 231 -0.31 -5.11 19.36
CA GLN A 231 -0.40 -4.39 20.64
C GLN A 231 -1.06 -3.02 20.52
N SER A 232 -1.15 -2.47 19.31
CA SER A 232 -1.71 -1.16 19.06
C SER A 232 -3.23 -1.19 19.01
N SER A 233 -3.86 -0.19 19.63
CA SER A 233 -5.32 -0.07 19.70
C SER A 233 -5.93 0.57 18.45
N SER A 234 -5.11 1.19 17.60
CA SER A 234 -5.53 1.90 16.41
C SER A 234 -4.44 1.90 15.33
N PRO A 235 -4.81 2.07 14.04
CA PRO A 235 -3.85 2.22 12.95
C PRO A 235 -2.88 3.40 13.15
N PHE A 236 -3.37 4.53 13.68
CA PHE A 236 -2.54 5.71 13.97
C PHE A 236 -1.49 5.41 15.03
N GLU A 237 -1.89 4.76 16.13
CA GLU A 237 -0.96 4.35 17.17
C GLU A 237 0.10 3.38 16.63
N ALA A 238 -0.31 2.40 15.83
CA ALA A 238 0.59 1.45 15.21
C ALA A 238 1.62 2.14 14.31
N ALA A 239 1.16 2.97 13.37
CA ALA A 239 2.05 3.71 12.48
C ALA A 239 3.01 4.62 13.24
N ARG A 240 2.53 5.32 14.29
CA ARG A 240 3.40 6.13 15.16
C ARG A 240 4.46 5.28 15.87
N GLN A 241 4.07 4.17 16.51
CA GLN A 241 5.01 3.29 17.21
C GLN A 241 6.05 2.68 16.26
N LEU A 242 5.65 2.33 15.03
CA LEU A 242 6.56 1.83 14.00
C LEU A 242 7.60 2.89 13.58
N ILE A 243 7.15 4.12 13.33
CA ILE A 243 8.03 5.25 12.99
C ILE A 243 8.97 5.58 14.17
N ASP A 244 8.45 5.65 15.39
CA ASP A 244 9.24 5.90 16.59
C ASP A 244 10.34 4.83 16.75
N LYS A 245 10.01 3.57 16.44
CA LYS A 245 10.95 2.45 16.50
C LYS A 245 12.01 2.52 15.40
N ALA A 246 11.63 2.83 14.17
CA ALA A 246 12.58 3.02 13.06
C ALA A 246 13.56 4.17 13.35
N ASN A 247 13.07 5.29 13.87
CA ASN A 247 13.90 6.41 14.32
C ASN A 247 14.85 6.01 15.45
N ALA A 248 14.39 5.21 16.41
CA ALA A 248 15.22 4.71 17.50
C ALA A 248 16.32 3.73 17.05
N SER A 249 16.09 2.99 15.95
CA SER A 249 17.08 2.11 15.32
C SER A 249 18.17 2.86 14.53
N GLY A 250 17.93 4.12 14.18
CA GLY A 250 18.90 4.96 13.48
C GLY A 250 18.26 6.01 12.59
N GLY A 251 17.06 5.73 12.04
CA GLY A 251 16.32 6.62 11.17
C GLY A 251 17.17 7.10 9.97
N ALA A 252 17.85 6.16 9.31
CA ALA A 252 18.79 6.48 8.23
C ALA A 252 18.12 7.05 6.97
N ASP A 253 16.83 6.77 6.78
CA ASP A 253 16.05 7.20 5.64
C ASP A 253 14.72 7.86 6.03
N ASN A 254 13.97 8.33 5.03
CA ASN A 254 12.58 8.72 5.18
C ASN A 254 11.73 7.49 5.53
N ILE A 255 10.78 7.66 6.45
CA ILE A 255 10.00 6.56 7.01
C ILE A 255 8.52 6.88 6.80
N THR A 256 7.86 6.07 5.99
CA THR A 256 6.42 6.21 5.73
C THR A 256 5.72 4.88 5.94
N ALA A 257 4.55 4.91 6.59
CA ALA A 257 3.73 3.75 6.84
C ALA A 257 2.24 4.09 6.70
N ILE A 258 1.50 3.27 5.94
CA ILE A 258 0.03 3.24 5.93
C ILE A 258 -0.41 1.92 6.57
N ILE A 259 -1.33 2.00 7.52
CA ILE A 259 -1.88 0.86 8.25
C ILE A 259 -3.38 0.84 8.06
N VAL A 260 -3.95 -0.33 7.75
CA VAL A 260 -5.39 -0.56 7.59
C VAL A 260 -5.80 -1.75 8.44
N TYR A 261 -6.73 -1.56 9.38
CA TYR A 261 -7.32 -2.61 10.21
C TYR A 261 -8.69 -3.01 9.69
N VAL A 262 -8.93 -4.31 9.54
CA VAL A 262 -10.17 -4.88 9.00
C VAL A 262 -11.03 -5.50 10.10
N PHE A 263 -12.31 -5.17 10.14
CA PHE A 263 -13.27 -5.61 11.16
C PHE A 263 -14.53 -6.24 10.54
N ASN A 264 -15.18 -7.16 11.24
CA ASN A 264 -16.48 -7.76 10.85
C ASN A 264 -17.71 -6.97 11.35
N HIS A 265 -17.50 -5.91 12.11
CA HIS A 265 -18.53 -5.02 12.60
C HIS A 265 -17.96 -3.62 12.72
N LYS A 266 -18.82 -2.60 12.65
CA LYS A 266 -18.43 -1.22 12.90
C LYS A 266 -17.92 -1.12 14.35
N PRO A 267 -16.62 -0.88 14.60
CA PRO A 267 -16.12 -0.80 15.96
C PRO A 267 -16.74 0.44 16.64
N ALA A 268 -16.96 0.36 17.95
CA ALA A 268 -17.44 1.52 18.69
C ALA A 268 -16.44 2.68 18.53
N ALA A 269 -16.95 3.85 18.15
CA ALA A 269 -16.17 5.08 18.19
C ALA A 269 -16.19 5.62 19.63
N SER A 270 -15.01 5.96 20.17
CA SER A 270 -14.92 6.66 21.47
C SER A 270 -15.55 8.06 21.39
N ASN A 271 -15.54 8.66 20.20
CA ASN A 271 -16.24 9.88 19.85
C ASN A 271 -16.91 9.72 18.47
N PRO A 272 -18.25 9.79 18.35
CA PRO A 272 -18.95 9.67 17.07
C PRO A 272 -18.55 10.72 16.03
N ASP A 273 -18.15 11.92 16.48
CA ASP A 273 -17.72 13.02 15.60
C ASP A 273 -16.30 12.81 15.03
N LEU A 274 -15.57 11.81 15.53
CA LEU A 274 -14.22 11.43 15.09
C LEU A 274 -14.17 9.97 14.60
N ASP A 275 -15.33 9.40 14.24
CA ASP A 275 -15.42 8.03 13.77
C ASP A 275 -14.82 7.91 12.35
N ASP A 276 -13.60 7.39 12.29
CA ASP A 276 -12.84 7.10 11.08
C ASP A 276 -13.10 5.70 10.51
N THR A 277 -14.22 5.08 10.90
CA THR A 277 -14.58 3.74 10.43
C THR A 277 -15.30 3.80 9.08
N HIS A 278 -14.67 3.23 8.07
CA HIS A 278 -15.15 3.17 6.71
C HIS A 278 -15.73 1.78 6.38
N PRO A 279 -16.96 1.68 5.86
CA PRO A 279 -17.53 0.39 5.46
C PRO A 279 -17.03 -0.05 4.08
N SER A 280 -16.98 -1.35 3.85
CA SER A 280 -16.64 -1.96 2.55
C SER A 280 -17.75 -1.89 1.49
N LEU A 281 -18.67 -0.91 1.59
CA LEU A 281 -19.92 -0.77 0.83
C LEU A 281 -19.82 -1.20 -0.66
N PRO A 282 -20.89 -1.78 -1.25
CA PRO A 282 -20.96 -3.22 -1.56
C PRO A 282 -21.24 -3.57 -3.05
N ALA A 283 -21.22 -4.88 -3.36
CA ALA A 283 -22.04 -5.45 -4.42
C ALA A 283 -23.54 -5.47 -3.98
N VAL A 284 -24.33 -4.49 -4.43
CA VAL A 284 -25.80 -4.39 -4.36
C VAL A 284 -26.45 -4.35 -2.96
N ARG A 285 -26.93 -3.18 -2.54
CA ARG A 285 -28.26 -3.00 -1.88
C ARG A 285 -28.78 -1.56 -2.05
N LEU A 286 -29.47 -1.30 -3.16
CA LEU A 286 -30.54 -0.30 -3.21
C LEU A 286 -31.82 -1.05 -3.57
N SER A 287 -32.69 -1.26 -2.58
CA SER A 287 -34.10 -1.55 -2.79
C SER A 287 -34.85 -0.27 -3.12
#